data_AF-A0A644V9Q2-F1
#
_entry.id   AF-A0A644V9Q2-F1
#
_cell.length_a   1.000
_cell.length_b   1.000
_cell.length_c   1.000
_cell.angle_alpha   90.00
_cell.angle_beta   90.00
_cell.angle_gamma   90.00
#
_symmetry.space_group_name_H-M   'P 1'
#
loop_
_entity.id
_entity.type
_entity.pdbx_description
1 polymer ?
#
loop_
_entity_poly.entity_id
_entity_poly.type
_entity_poly.pdbx_seq_one_letter_code
_entity_poly.pdbx_strand_id
1 'polypeptide(L)'
;MKLLPIFFVILEIINVFLYKRYYYYTQLMTALFRKPPQNKLRVVLINKFTMFFIVNYILHFFFLAYCIYLMFSGNWQPGCMLLLLAALESFSVQKNIDGITIKQENGYTYPKALFKYFMSTLTIFILLNLAK
;
A
#
# COMPACT_ATOMS: atom_id res chain seq x y z
N MET A 1 7.51 23.64 0.70
CA MET A 1 6.92 22.34 0.29
C MET A 1 7.81 21.11 0.53
N LYS A 2 8.90 21.19 1.34
CA LYS A 2 9.80 20.05 1.60
C LYS A 2 9.33 19.08 2.70
N LEU A 3 8.39 19.51 3.54
CA LEU A 3 7.89 18.72 4.67
C LEU A 3 6.99 17.56 4.22
N LEU A 4 6.29 17.75 3.10
CA LEU A 4 5.31 16.81 2.56
C LEU A 4 5.95 15.50 2.05
N PRO A 5 7.05 15.53 1.25
CA PRO A 5 7.75 14.30 0.89
C PRO A 5 8.37 13.59 2.11
N ILE A 6 8.88 14.33 3.10
CA ILE A 6 9.43 13.74 4.35
C ILE A 6 8.33 13.01 5.15
N PHE A 7 7.13 13.59 5.23
CA PHE A 7 5.98 12.93 5.86
C PHE A 7 5.67 11.59 5.19
N PHE A 8 5.69 11.52 3.86
CA PHE A 8 5.48 10.28 3.13
C PHE A 8 6.63 9.27 3.26
N VAL A 9 7.87 9.73 3.46
CA VAL A 9 8.98 8.83 3.80
C VAL A 9 8.72 8.13 5.13
N ILE A 10 8.30 8.87 6.16
CA ILE A 10 7.98 8.29 7.47
C ILE A 10 6.82 7.30 7.36
N LEU A 11 5.78 7.66 6.58
CA LEU A 11 4.66 6.76 6.30
C LEU A 11 5.13 5.46 5.66
N GLU A 12 5.98 5.54 4.63
CA GLU A 12 6.45 4.36 3.89
C GLU A 12 7.32 3.46 4.78
N ILE A 13 8.12 4.03 5.68
CA ILE A 13 8.88 3.27 6.69
C ILE A 13 7.92 2.51 7.62
N ILE A 14 6.88 3.16 8.14
CA ILE A 14 5.88 2.50 8.99
C ILE A 14 5.18 1.36 8.23
N ASN A 15 4.84 1.61 6.96
CA ASN A 15 4.21 0.61 6.09
C ASN A 15 5.12 -0.60 5.87
N VAL A 16 6.42 -0.40 5.69
CA VAL A 16 7.41 -1.49 5.56
C VAL A 16 7.42 -2.42 6.77
N PHE A 17 7.19 -1.93 7.98
CA PHE A 17 7.10 -2.79 9.17
C PHE A 17 5.75 -3.51 9.29
N LEU A 18 4.67 -2.89 8.80
CA LEU A 18 3.30 -3.36 9.01
C LEU A 18 2.65 -3.95 7.75
N TYR A 19 3.41 -4.11 6.65
CA TYR A 19 2.90 -4.48 5.33
C TYR A 19 2.10 -5.78 5.34
N LYS A 20 2.58 -6.83 6.03
CA LYS A 20 1.86 -8.12 6.10
C LYS A 20 0.44 -7.97 6.64
N ARG A 21 0.29 -7.13 7.68
CA ARG A 21 -1.01 -6.85 8.31
C ARG A 21 -1.87 -5.99 7.39
N TYR A 22 -1.27 -5.00 6.72
CA TYR A 22 -1.98 -4.18 5.75
C TYR A 22 -2.59 -5.03 4.63
N TYR A 23 -1.80 -5.91 4.01
CA TYR A 23 -2.29 -6.80 2.95
C TYR A 23 -3.40 -7.75 3.43
N TYR A 24 -3.27 -8.28 4.65
CA TYR A 24 -4.31 -9.10 5.27
C TYR A 24 -5.64 -8.35 5.37
N TYR A 25 -5.63 -7.12 5.91
CA TYR A 25 -6.85 -6.32 6.06
C TYR A 25 -7.41 -5.85 4.71
N THR A 26 -6.56 -5.50 3.74
CA THR A 26 -7.03 -5.14 2.38
C THR A 26 -7.76 -6.29 1.72
N GLN A 27 -7.23 -7.52 1.81
CA GLN A 27 -7.86 -8.72 1.26
C GLN A 27 -9.12 -9.13 2.03
N LEU A 28 -9.11 -8.99 3.36
CA LEU A 28 -10.28 -9.22 4.19
C LEU A 28 -11.41 -8.24 3.87
N MET A 29 -11.11 -6.95 3.71
CA MET A 29 -12.09 -5.93 3.32
C MET A 29 -12.63 -6.18 1.91
N THR A 30 -11.79 -6.48 0.93
CA THR A 30 -12.29 -6.86 -0.41
C THR A 30 -13.16 -8.12 -0.38
N ALA A 31 -12.84 -9.10 0.46
CA ALA A 31 -13.68 -10.28 0.68
C ALA A 31 -14.98 -9.97 1.44
N LEU A 32 -15.05 -8.87 2.21
CA LEU A 32 -16.26 -8.37 2.85
C LEU A 32 -17.19 -7.67 1.86
N PHE A 33 -16.64 -6.90 0.92
CA PHE A 33 -17.41 -6.20 -0.11
C PHE A 33 -17.90 -7.11 -1.25
N ARG A 34 -17.35 -8.32 -1.39
CA ARG A 34 -17.91 -9.35 -2.30
C ARG A 34 -19.28 -9.81 -1.76
N LYS A 35 -20.29 -9.85 -2.63
CA LYS A 35 -21.67 -10.24 -2.28
C LYS A 35 -21.68 -11.48 -1.37
N PRO A 36 -22.25 -11.41 -0.16
CA PRO A 36 -22.35 -12.58 0.69
C PRO A 36 -23.30 -13.60 0.04
N PRO A 37 -23.05 -14.92 0.20
CA PRO A 37 -24.09 -15.91 -0.04
C PRO A 37 -25.28 -15.59 0.89
N GLN A 38 -26.51 -15.70 0.36
CA GLN A 38 -27.79 -15.15 0.83
C GLN A 38 -28.16 -15.32 2.33
N ASN A 39 -27.39 -16.01 3.17
CA ASN A 39 -27.85 -16.47 4.48
C ASN A 39 -26.82 -16.41 5.64
N LYS A 40 -25.84 -15.51 5.61
CA LYS A 40 -24.91 -15.33 6.73
C LYS A 40 -24.73 -13.86 7.11
N LEU A 41 -25.25 -13.49 8.29
CA LEU A 41 -24.89 -12.26 8.99
C LEU A 41 -23.39 -12.32 9.31
N ARG A 42 -22.60 -11.46 8.66
CA ARG A 42 -21.15 -11.42 8.88
C ARG A 42 -20.84 -10.29 9.86
N VAL A 43 -20.59 -10.65 11.12
CA VAL A 43 -20.19 -9.70 12.16
C VAL A 43 -18.71 -9.37 11.94
N VAL A 44 -18.42 -8.14 11.53
CA VAL A 44 -17.04 -7.64 11.41
C VAL A 44 -16.63 -7.14 12.80
N LEU A 45 -15.80 -7.92 13.49
CA LEU A 45 -15.19 -7.49 14.74
C LEU A 45 -14.26 -6.30 14.46
N ILE A 46 -14.74 -5.10 14.77
CA ILE A 46 -13.95 -3.86 14.71
C ILE A 46 -13.00 -3.89 15.90
N ASN A 47 -11.75 -4.27 15.64
CA ASN A 47 -10.69 -4.24 16.64
C ASN A 47 -9.90 -2.92 16.51
N LYS A 48 -9.11 -2.56 17.53
CA LYS A 48 -8.19 -1.40 17.53
C LYS A 48 -7.28 -1.38 16.28
N PHE A 49 -6.91 -2.57 15.79
CA PHE A 49 -6.13 -2.75 14.57
C PHE A 49 -6.88 -2.36 13.28
N THR A 50 -8.21 -2.50 13.25
CA THR A 50 -9.03 -2.07 12.11
C THR A 50 -9.00 -0.54 11.96
N MET A 51 -9.00 0.19 13.08
CA MET A 51 -8.86 1.65 13.07
C MET A 51 -7.49 2.07 12.49
N PHE A 52 -6.41 1.42 12.93
CA PHE A 52 -5.07 1.66 12.41
C PHE A 52 -4.98 1.37 10.91
N PHE A 53 -5.63 0.30 10.43
CA PHE A 53 -5.73 0.00 9.01
C PHE A 53 -6.44 1.11 8.22
N ILE A 54 -7.61 1.57 8.70
CA ILE A 54 -8.38 2.63 8.02
C ILE A 54 -7.57 3.92 7.91
N VAL A 55 -6.87 4.32 8.97
CA VAL A 55 -5.99 5.50 8.95
C VAL A 55 -4.88 5.35 7.90
N ASN A 56 -4.18 4.21 7.87
CA ASN A 56 -3.14 3.97 6.86
C ASN A 56 -3.70 3.93 5.44
N TYR A 57 -4.88 3.36 5.24
CA TYR A 57 -5.54 3.33 3.94
C TYR A 57 -5.85 4.76 3.44
N ILE A 58 -6.38 5.62 4.31
CA ILE A 58 -6.62 7.04 3.99
C ILE A 58 -5.30 7.77 3.67
N LEU A 59 -4.25 7.50 4.43
CA LEU A 59 -2.93 8.10 4.18
C LEU A 59 -2.33 7.64 2.85
N HIS A 60 -2.51 6.38 2.47
CA HIS A 60 -2.14 5.88 1.14
C HIS A 60 -2.96 6.54 0.02
N PHE A 61 -4.23 6.83 0.26
CA PHE A 61 -5.04 7.60 -0.69
C PHE A 61 -4.50 9.03 -0.86
N PHE A 62 -4.14 9.71 0.23
CA PHE A 62 -3.47 11.02 0.16
C PHE A 62 -2.11 10.96 -0.53
N PHE A 63 -1.34 9.89 -0.33
CA PHE A 63 -0.09 9.66 -1.05
C PHE A 63 -0.33 9.56 -2.56
N LEU A 64 -1.35 8.82 -2.99
CA LEU A 64 -1.71 8.71 -4.40
C LEU A 64 -2.15 10.07 -4.99
N ALA A 65 -2.96 10.83 -4.25
CA ALA A 65 -3.33 12.19 -4.62
C ALA A 65 -2.12 13.12 -4.74
N TYR A 66 -1.12 12.98 -3.85
CA TYR A 66 0.14 13.72 -3.94
C TYR A 66 0.96 13.34 -5.17
N CYS A 67 1.05 12.05 -5.51
CA CYS A 67 1.74 11.61 -6.72
C CYS A 67 1.06 12.12 -8.01
N ILE A 68 -0.28 12.15 -8.03
CA ILE A 68 -1.05 12.77 -9.13
C ILE A 68 -0.77 14.28 -9.18
N TYR A 69 -0.78 14.97 -8.04
CA TYR A 69 -0.43 16.38 -7.98
C TYR A 69 0.98 16.65 -8.53
N LEU A 70 1.98 15.82 -8.16
CA LEU A 70 3.35 15.90 -8.68
C LEU A 70 3.42 15.78 -10.20
N MET A 71 2.55 14.94 -10.80
CA MET A 71 2.44 14.77 -12.24
C MET A 71 2.09 16.08 -12.95
N PHE A 72 1.23 16.89 -12.33
CA PHE A 72 0.81 18.19 -12.86
C PHE A 72 1.72 19.36 -12.42
N SER A 73 2.56 19.16 -11.40
CA SER A 73 3.36 20.22 -10.78
C SER A 73 4.84 20.17 -11.18
N GLY A 74 5.18 20.27 -12.47
CA GLY A 74 6.56 20.40 -12.99
C GLY A 74 7.54 19.23 -12.70
N ASN A 75 7.23 18.39 -11.73
CA ASN A 75 7.95 17.23 -11.23
C ASN A 75 7.27 15.95 -11.74
N TRP A 76 6.95 15.94 -13.03
CA TRP A 76 6.13 14.89 -13.63
C TRP A 76 6.84 13.53 -13.61
N GLN A 77 8.16 13.51 -13.82
CA GLN A 77 8.97 12.29 -13.81
C GLN A 77 8.90 11.55 -12.46
N PRO A 78 9.24 12.17 -11.31
CA PRO A 78 9.14 11.48 -10.02
C PRO A 78 7.69 11.14 -9.64
N GLY A 79 6.71 11.99 -10.01
CA GLY A 79 5.29 11.68 -9.81
C GLY A 79 4.86 10.39 -10.53
N CYS A 80 5.18 10.27 -11.82
CA CYS A 80 4.90 9.08 -12.61
C CYS A 80 5.61 7.83 -12.07
N MET A 81 6.89 7.97 -11.66
CA MET A 81 7.66 6.85 -11.14
C MET A 81 7.09 6.32 -9.82
N LEU A 82 6.65 7.19 -8.91
CA LEU A 82 5.99 6.80 -7.66
C LEU A 82 4.66 6.07 -7.92
N LEU A 83 3.86 6.54 -8.87
CA LEU A 83 2.61 5.86 -9.27
C LEU A 83 2.90 4.48 -9.86
N LEU A 84 3.92 4.37 -10.72
CA LEU A 84 4.31 3.12 -11.35
C LEU A 84 4.79 2.10 -10.30
N LEU A 85 5.61 2.51 -9.34
CA LEU A 85 6.05 1.65 -8.25
C LEU A 85 4.88 1.15 -7.39
N ALA A 86 3.96 2.04 -7.01
CA ALA A 86 2.77 1.67 -6.25
C ALA A 86 1.86 0.70 -7.03
N ALA A 87 1.72 0.91 -8.34
CA ALA A 87 0.95 0.04 -9.22
C ALA A 87 1.60 -1.34 -9.38
N LEU A 88 2.93 -1.40 -9.58
CA LEU A 88 3.69 -2.66 -9.67
C LEU A 88 3.56 -3.49 -8.40
N GLU A 89 3.70 -2.86 -7.24
CA GLU A 89 3.57 -3.55 -5.95
C GLU A 89 2.15 -4.16 -5.81
N SER A 90 1.12 -3.38 -6.11
CA SER A 90 -0.28 -3.84 -6.06
C SER A 90 -0.58 -4.94 -7.10
N PHE A 91 -0.07 -4.78 -8.31
CA PHE A 91 -0.24 -5.73 -9.41
C PHE A 91 0.40 -7.08 -9.11
N SER A 92 1.60 -7.07 -8.50
CA SER A 92 2.31 -8.30 -8.13
C SER A 92 1.47 -9.19 -7.21
N VAL A 93 0.80 -8.59 -6.22
CA VAL A 93 -0.05 -9.28 -5.25
C VAL A 93 -1.35 -9.74 -5.90
N GLN A 94 -1.96 -8.91 -6.75
CA GLN A 94 -3.21 -9.26 -7.42
C GLN A 94 -3.04 -10.43 -8.40
N LYS A 95 -1.92 -10.47 -9.13
CA LYS A 95 -1.60 -11.56 -10.07
C LYS A 95 -0.94 -12.77 -9.41
N ASN A 96 -0.62 -12.69 -8.12
CA ASN A 96 0.09 -13.74 -7.39
C ASN A 96 1.32 -14.24 -8.15
N ILE A 97 2.19 -13.31 -8.56
CA ILE A 97 3.37 -13.65 -9.35
C ILE A 97 4.27 -14.58 -8.51
N ASP A 98 4.55 -15.76 -9.08
CA ASP A 98 5.40 -16.76 -8.46
C ASP A 98 6.80 -16.20 -8.23
N GLY A 99 7.39 -16.54 -7.09
CA GLY A 99 8.71 -16.04 -6.71
C GLY A 99 8.74 -14.64 -6.09
N ILE A 100 7.70 -13.80 -6.29
CA ILE A 100 7.59 -12.44 -5.72
C ILE A 100 6.59 -12.39 -4.57
N THR A 101 5.55 -13.22 -4.62
CA THR A 101 4.49 -13.28 -3.62
C THR A 101 4.54 -14.57 -2.81
N ILE A 102 3.99 -14.53 -1.60
CA ILE A 102 3.80 -15.70 -0.75
C ILE A 102 2.31 -15.86 -0.52
N LYS A 103 1.78 -17.05 -0.81
CA LYS A 103 0.42 -17.45 -0.42
C LYS A 103 0.50 -18.15 0.93
N GLN A 104 -0.28 -17.67 1.89
CA GLN A 104 -0.44 -18.30 3.18
C GLN A 104 -1.55 -19.37 3.13
N GLU A 105 -1.51 -20.35 4.02
CA GLU A 105 -2.49 -21.45 4.11
C GLU A 105 -3.95 -20.96 4.19
N ASN A 106 -4.15 -19.78 4.79
CA ASN A 106 -5.45 -19.13 4.91
C ASN A 106 -5.95 -18.48 3.60
N GLY A 107 -5.24 -18.66 2.47
CA GLY A 107 -5.58 -18.11 1.16
C GLY A 107 -5.17 -16.65 0.94
N TYR A 108 -4.55 -16.00 1.93
CA TYR A 108 -4.07 -14.62 1.83
C TYR A 108 -2.73 -14.55 1.12
N THR A 109 -2.52 -13.49 0.35
CA THR A 109 -1.32 -13.31 -0.47
C THR A 109 -0.66 -11.97 -0.15
N TYR A 110 0.65 -12.00 0.07
CA TYR A 110 1.43 -10.81 0.40
C TYR A 110 2.80 -10.86 -0.29
N PRO A 111 3.45 -9.72 -0.52
CA PRO A 111 4.75 -9.70 -1.18
C PRO A 111 5.84 -10.30 -0.29
N LYS A 112 6.86 -10.92 -0.89
CA LYS A 112 8.08 -11.33 -0.16
C LYS A 112 8.75 -10.11 0.46
N ALA A 113 9.38 -10.31 1.62
CA ALA A 113 10.05 -9.23 2.36
C ALA A 113 11.09 -8.49 1.49
N LEU A 114 11.94 -9.22 0.77
CA LEU A 114 12.95 -8.62 -0.12
C LEU A 114 12.31 -7.74 -1.20
N PHE A 115 11.22 -8.20 -1.82
CA PHE A 115 10.52 -7.42 -2.83
C PHE A 115 9.89 -6.16 -2.23
N LYS A 116 9.23 -6.27 -1.07
CA LYS A 116 8.66 -5.11 -0.37
C LYS A 116 9.73 -4.09 -0.01
N TYR A 117 10.85 -4.53 0.55
CA TYR A 117 11.95 -3.65 0.93
C TYR A 117 12.57 -2.96 -0.28
N PHE A 118 12.74 -3.68 -1.40
CA PHE A 118 13.24 -3.10 -2.63
C PHE A 118 12.31 -2.00 -3.18
N MET A 119 11.01 -2.29 -3.29
CA MET A 119 10.02 -1.33 -3.79
C MET A 119 9.94 -0.10 -2.88
N SER A 120 9.84 -0.28 -1.56
CA SER A 120 9.79 0.82 -0.61
C SER A 120 11.10 1.63 -0.58
N THR A 121 12.26 1.02 -0.78
CA THR A 121 13.54 1.75 -0.85
C THR A 121 13.57 2.67 -2.07
N LEU A 122 13.10 2.21 -3.23
CA LEU A 122 12.98 3.05 -4.43
C LEU A 122 12.01 4.22 -4.20
N THR A 123 10.86 3.97 -3.58
CA THR A 123 9.87 5.00 -3.22
C THR A 123 10.49 6.04 -2.29
N ILE A 124 11.16 5.61 -1.21
CA ILE A 124 11.83 6.48 -0.25
C ILE A 124 12.93 7.31 -0.93
N PHE A 125 13.72 6.69 -1.81
CA PHE A 125 14.79 7.39 -2.54
C PHE A 125 14.24 8.56 -3.38
N ILE A 126 13.17 8.32 -4.13
CA ILE A 126 12.52 9.36 -4.96
C ILE A 126 11.95 10.48 -4.07
N LEU A 127 11.29 10.12 -2.97
CA LEU A 127 10.73 11.09 -2.03
C LEU A 127 11.82 11.94 -1.35
N LEU A 128 12.94 11.33 -0.97
CA LEU A 128 14.08 12.06 -0.41
C LEU A 128 14.69 13.01 -1.43
N ASN A 129 14.75 12.64 -2.71
CA ASN A 129 15.23 13.54 -3.75
C ASN A 129 14.29 14.73 -3.98
N LEU A 130 12.98 14.53 -3.87
CA LEU A 130 11.97 15.61 -3.89
C LEU A 130 12.02 16.52 -2.66
N ALA A 131 12.57 16.03 -1.54
CA ALA A 131 12.71 16.79 -0.31
C ALA A 131 13.99 17.65 -0.25
N LYS A 132 14.96 17.41 -1.13
CA LYS A 132 16.19 18.21 -1.26
C LYS A 132 15.89 19.60 -1.79
#